data_AF-A0AA85J9E1-F1
#
_entry.id   AF-A0AA85J9E1-F1
#
_cell.length_a   1.000
_cell.length_b   1.000
_cell.length_c   1.000
_cell.angle_alpha   90.00
_cell.angle_beta   90.00
_cell.angle_gamma   90.00
#
_symmetry.space_group_name_H-M   'P 1'
#
loop_
_entity.id
_entity.type
_entity.pdbx_description
1 polymer ?
#
loop_
_entity_poly.entity_id
_entity_poly.type
_entity_poly.pdbx_seq_one_letter_code
_entity_poly.pdbx_strand_id
1 'polypeptide(L)'
;MQPLLHEEICANTFFSKSKFSFSKIWHMCHNWLLKQTVSATAAETENTRISTVQWYQYCRDIALQNLIGITSVLRGVGVVVHVDETVLIKRKMNRGRSRANHV
;
A
#
# COMPACT_ATOMS: atom_id res chain seq x y z
N MET A 1 -24.42 10.62 25.00
CA MET A 1 -23.99 11.29 23.75
C MET A 1 -22.49 11.53 23.89
N GLN A 2 -21.63 10.72 23.26
CA GLN A 2 -20.17 10.87 23.36
C GLN A 2 -19.59 11.25 21.99
N PRO A 3 -19.23 12.51 21.77
CA PRO A 3 -18.32 12.90 20.70
C PRO A 3 -16.96 13.23 21.34
N LEU A 4 -16.13 12.23 21.63
CA LEU A 4 -14.80 12.46 22.24
C LEU A 4 -13.68 11.63 21.61
N LEU A 5 -13.97 10.54 20.89
CA LEU A 5 -12.92 9.67 20.35
C LEU A 5 -12.18 10.29 19.14
N HIS A 6 -12.86 11.11 18.35
CA HIS A 6 -12.31 11.65 17.09
C HIS A 6 -11.25 12.73 17.32
N GLU A 7 -11.47 13.60 18.31
CA GLU A 7 -10.55 14.71 18.60
C GLU A 7 -9.21 14.21 19.14
N GLU A 8 -9.24 13.20 20.02
CA GLU A 8 -8.02 12.59 20.57
C GLU A 8 -7.21 11.82 19.51
N ILE A 9 -7.88 11.09 18.60
CA ILE A 9 -7.20 10.37 17.52
C ILE A 9 -6.49 11.34 16.56
N CYS A 10 -7.00 12.55 16.40
CA CYS A 10 -6.40 13.55 15.53
C CYS A 10 -5.32 14.38 16.24
N ALA A 11 -5.38 14.57 17.55
CA ALA A 11 -4.42 15.38 18.29
C ALA A 11 -3.04 14.71 18.42
N ASN A 12 -1.96 15.39 18.01
CA ASN A 12 -0.56 14.90 18.09
C ASN A 12 -0.27 13.55 17.40
N THR A 13 -1.14 13.10 16.49
CA THR A 13 -0.91 11.88 15.72
C THR A 13 -0.53 12.18 14.27
N PHE A 14 -0.31 11.11 13.50
CA PHE A 14 -0.21 11.16 12.04
C PHE A 14 -1.36 11.94 11.37
N PHE A 15 -2.55 11.96 11.97
CA PHE A 15 -3.75 12.61 11.42
C PHE A 15 -3.85 14.11 11.74
N SER A 16 -3.00 14.62 12.65
CA SER A 16 -3.08 16.01 13.16
C SER A 16 -3.02 17.11 12.10
N LYS A 17 -2.37 16.85 10.97
CA LYS A 17 -2.23 17.80 9.85
C LYS A 17 -3.14 17.47 8.67
N SER A 18 -4.03 16.49 8.82
CA SER A 18 -4.96 16.12 7.75
C SER A 18 -6.00 17.21 7.55
N LYS A 19 -6.25 17.56 6.29
CA LYS A 19 -7.37 18.43 5.89
C LYS A 19 -8.70 17.67 5.72
N PHE A 20 -8.65 16.34 5.83
CA PHE A 20 -9.82 15.48 5.70
C PHE A 20 -10.39 15.14 7.06
N SER A 21 -11.72 15.00 7.14
CA SER A 21 -12.35 14.38 8.29
C SER A 21 -11.87 12.94 8.44
N PHE A 22 -11.72 12.47 9.68
CA PHE A 22 -11.35 11.08 9.96
C PHE A 22 -12.24 10.06 9.24
N SER A 23 -13.55 10.32 9.10
CA SER A 23 -14.45 9.44 8.35
C SER A 23 -14.01 9.25 6.89
N LYS A 24 -13.61 10.33 6.21
CA LYS A 24 -13.09 10.24 4.83
C LYS A 24 -11.77 9.47 4.79
N ILE A 25 -10.89 9.71 5.75
CA ILE A 25 -9.62 8.99 5.88
C ILE A 25 -9.86 7.49 6.06
N TRP A 26 -10.76 7.14 6.99
CA TRP A 26 -11.15 5.77 7.25
C TRP A 26 -11.69 5.07 6.01
N HIS A 27 -12.60 5.70 5.25
CA HIS A 27 -13.09 5.13 3.99
C HIS A 27 -11.99 4.90 2.96
N MET A 28 -11.03 5.83 2.83
CA MET A 28 -9.88 5.64 1.93
C MET A 28 -9.01 4.46 2.36
N CYS A 29 -8.72 4.33 3.67
CA CYS A 29 -7.94 3.20 4.21
C CYS A 29 -8.69 1.87 4.05
N HIS A 30 -9.98 1.85 4.34
CA HIS A 30 -10.84 0.67 4.18
C HIS A 30 -10.88 0.20 2.72
N ASN A 31 -11.06 1.12 1.78
CA ASN A 31 -11.05 0.81 0.36
C ASN A 31 -9.69 0.32 -0.15
N TRP A 32 -8.59 0.84 0.40
CA TRP A 32 -7.27 0.31 0.12
C TRP A 32 -7.11 -1.15 0.59
N LEU A 33 -7.64 -1.50 1.77
CA LEU A 33 -7.65 -2.87 2.28
C LEU A 33 -8.44 -3.80 1.36
N LEU A 34 -9.61 -3.34 0.88
CA LEU A 34 -10.44 -4.05 -0.09
C LEU A 34 -9.89 -4.06 -1.53
N LYS A 35 -8.68 -3.53 -1.75
CA LYS A 35 -8.02 -3.44 -3.06
C LYS A 35 -8.85 -2.68 -4.12
N GLN A 36 -9.69 -1.75 -3.69
CA GLN A 36 -10.44 -0.89 -4.59
C GLN A 36 -9.52 0.03 -5.39
N THR A 37 -9.95 0.37 -6.61
CA THR A 37 -9.17 1.26 -7.47
C THR A 37 -9.18 2.69 -6.92
N VAL A 38 -8.07 3.40 -7.10
CA VAL A 38 -7.95 4.83 -6.71
C VAL A 38 -9.07 5.67 -7.33
N SER A 39 -9.43 5.40 -8.59
CA SER A 39 -10.50 6.14 -9.28
C SER A 39 -11.87 5.93 -8.63
N ALA A 40 -12.20 4.69 -8.28
CA ALA A 40 -13.47 4.36 -7.61
C ALA A 40 -13.54 5.01 -6.22
N THR A 41 -12.47 4.89 -5.44
CA THR A 41 -12.38 5.49 -4.10
C THR A 41 -12.39 7.02 -4.14
N ALA A 42 -11.75 7.64 -5.13
CA ALA A 42 -11.79 9.08 -5.31
C ALA A 42 -13.22 9.58 -5.60
N ALA A 43 -13.97 8.84 -6.42
CA ALA A 43 -15.37 9.14 -6.71
C ALA A 43 -16.27 8.95 -5.46
N GLU A 44 -16.11 7.84 -4.74
CA GLU A 44 -16.90 7.52 -3.54
C GLU A 44 -16.66 8.49 -2.38
N THR A 45 -15.41 8.93 -2.19
CA THR A 45 -15.04 9.83 -1.08
C THR A 45 -15.09 11.31 -1.44
N GLU A 46 -15.51 11.63 -2.67
CA GLU A 46 -15.55 12.98 -3.25
C GLU A 46 -14.19 13.69 -3.10
N ASN A 47 -13.11 12.97 -3.41
CA ASN A 47 -11.75 13.46 -3.25
C ASN A 47 -11.03 13.52 -4.60
N THR A 48 -9.96 14.32 -4.67
CA THR A 48 -9.12 14.31 -5.85
C THR A 48 -8.39 12.97 -5.97
N ARG A 49 -8.18 12.52 -7.20
CA ARG A 49 -7.37 11.34 -7.48
C ARG A 49 -5.98 11.44 -6.86
N ILE A 50 -5.36 12.62 -6.92
CA ILE A 50 -4.03 12.88 -6.36
C ILE A 50 -4.02 12.64 -4.84
N SER A 51 -5.00 13.19 -4.11
CA SER A 51 -5.12 12.97 -2.66
C SER A 51 -5.35 11.49 -2.33
N THR A 52 -6.17 10.81 -3.12
CA THR A 52 -6.45 9.37 -2.92
C THR A 52 -5.20 8.51 -3.17
N VAL A 53 -4.40 8.83 -4.20
CA VAL A 53 -3.10 8.18 -4.43
C VAL A 53 -2.18 8.36 -3.22
N GLN A 54 -2.13 9.57 -2.66
CA GLN A 54 -1.29 9.86 -1.51
C GLN A 54 -1.69 9.03 -0.28
N TRP A 55 -2.98 8.92 0.00
CA TRP A 55 -3.48 8.08 1.11
C TRP A 55 -3.19 6.60 0.90
N TYR A 56 -3.32 6.11 -0.34
CA TYR A 56 -2.94 4.74 -0.68
C TYR A 56 -1.44 4.51 -0.50
N GLN A 57 -0.61 5.51 -0.78
CA GLN A 57 0.83 5.44 -0.55
C GLN A 57 1.14 5.35 0.95
N TYR A 58 0.51 6.19 1.78
CA TYR A 58 0.67 6.10 3.24
C TYR A 58 0.30 4.73 3.78
N CYS A 59 -0.81 4.13 3.30
CA CYS A 59 -1.18 2.78 3.71
C CYS A 59 -0.10 1.74 3.35
N ARG A 60 0.52 1.86 2.16
CA ARG A 60 1.63 0.98 1.75
C ARG A 60 2.88 1.19 2.59
N ASP A 61 3.24 2.44 2.87
CA ASP A 61 4.45 2.76 3.63
C ASP A 61 4.33 2.21 5.07
N ILE A 62 3.17 2.38 5.71
CA ILE A 62 2.88 1.82 7.03
C ILE A 62 2.93 0.28 6.98
N ALA A 63 2.30 -0.34 5.99
CA ALA A 63 2.33 -1.81 5.86
C ALA A 63 3.75 -2.33 5.61
N LEU A 64 4.55 -1.63 4.80
CA LEU A 64 5.93 -1.97 4.53
C LEU A 64 6.80 -1.87 5.78
N GLN A 65 6.66 -0.80 6.57
CA GLN A 65 7.38 -0.65 7.84
C GLN A 65 7.08 -1.80 8.80
N ASN A 66 5.81 -2.20 8.91
CA ASN A 66 5.41 -3.36 9.71
C ASN A 66 6.01 -4.66 9.16
N LEU A 67 5.98 -4.85 7.84
CA LEU A 67 6.52 -6.05 7.18
C LEU A 67 8.04 -6.16 7.37
N ILE A 68 8.79 -5.06 7.25
CA ILE A 68 10.24 -5.04 7.50
C ILE A 68 10.55 -5.39 8.96
N GLY A 69 9.71 -4.90 9.90
CA GLY A 69 9.85 -5.22 11.32
C GLY A 69 9.56 -6.69 11.65
N ILE A 70 8.73 -7.37 10.86
CA ILE A 70 8.53 -8.82 10.92
C ILE A 70 9.73 -9.48 10.24
N THR A 71 10.83 -9.63 10.97
CA THR A 71 11.98 -10.45 10.53
C THR A 71 11.60 -11.92 10.58
N SER A 72 10.66 -12.35 9.74
CA SER A 72 10.49 -13.75 9.43
C SER A 72 11.65 -14.16 8.53
N VAL A 73 12.49 -15.06 9.03
CA VAL A 73 13.50 -15.72 8.21
C VAL A 73 12.78 -16.37 7.04
N LEU A 74 13.00 -15.88 5.81
CA LEU A 74 12.45 -16.45 4.55
C LEU A 74 13.03 -17.85 4.23
N ARG A 75 13.72 -18.48 5.19
CA ARG A 75 14.49 -19.72 5.02
C ARG A 75 13.86 -20.83 5.85
N GLY A 76 13.62 -21.98 5.22
CA GLY A 76 13.47 -23.25 5.91
C GLY A 76 14.82 -23.73 6.45
N VAL A 77 14.82 -24.47 7.56
CA VAL A 77 16.05 -25.01 8.18
C VAL A 77 16.89 -25.75 7.11
N GLY A 78 18.12 -25.28 6.87
CA GLY A 78 19.04 -25.89 5.90
C GLY A 78 19.07 -25.29 4.48
N VAL A 79 18.19 -24.33 4.13
CA VAL A 79 18.08 -23.81 2.75
C VAL A 79 18.83 -22.49 2.54
N VAL A 80 19.90 -22.46 1.75
CA VAL A 80 20.49 -21.17 1.31
C VAL A 80 19.54 -20.55 0.28
N VAL A 81 18.93 -19.42 0.61
CA VAL A 81 18.08 -18.66 -0.33
C VAL A 81 19.00 -17.72 -1.10
N HIS A 82 19.21 -18.03 -2.39
CA HIS A 82 19.84 -17.08 -3.31
C HIS A 82 18.80 -16.05 -3.73
N VAL A 83 19.10 -14.77 -3.50
CA VAL A 83 18.32 -13.68 -4.07
C VAL A 83 18.71 -13.62 -5.55
N ASP A 84 17.77 -13.94 -6.43
CA ASP A 84 18.00 -13.82 -7.87
C ASP A 84 18.10 -12.34 -8.23
N GLU A 85 19.15 -11.94 -8.93
CA GLU A 85 19.35 -10.55 -9.32
C GLU A 85 18.21 -10.12 -10.25
N THR A 86 17.54 -9.03 -9.90
CA THR A 86 16.47 -8.51 -10.76
C THR A 86 17.10 -7.93 -12.03
N VAL A 87 16.91 -8.62 -13.16
CA VAL A 87 17.37 -8.16 -14.48
C VAL A 87 16.48 -7.01 -14.96
N LEU A 88 16.82 -5.79 -14.57
CA LEU A 88 16.17 -4.55 -14.99
C LEU A 88 16.70 -4.08 -16.35
N ILE A 89 16.49 -4.87 -17.41
CA ILE A 89 16.84 -4.47 -18.79
C ILE A 89 15.58 -3.93 -19.48
N LYS A 90 15.66 -2.72 -20.04
CA LYS A 90 14.62 -2.17 -20.93
C LYS A 90 14.52 -3.03 -22.18
N ARG A 91 13.49 -3.88 -22.26
CA ARG A 91 13.30 -4.80 -23.40
C ARG A 91 12.66 -4.08 -24.57
N LYS A 92 13.17 -4.34 -25.79
CA LYS A 92 12.53 -3.91 -27.03
C LYS A 92 11.16 -4.58 -27.12
N MET A 93 10.08 -3.78 -27.10
CA MET A 93 8.68 -4.17 -27.30
C MET A 93 7.91 -4.85 -26.14
N ASN A 94 8.33 -4.77 -24.87
CA ASN A 94 7.59 -5.36 -23.73
C ASN A 94 7.18 -6.83 -23.91
N ARG A 95 7.91 -7.61 -24.72
CA ARG A 95 7.60 -9.03 -24.95
C ARG A 95 8.25 -9.90 -23.87
N GLY A 96 7.49 -10.84 -23.34
CA GLY A 96 8.01 -11.91 -22.47
C GLY A 96 8.99 -12.80 -23.23
N ARG A 97 9.87 -13.51 -22.52
CA ARG A 97 10.67 -14.60 -23.14
C ARG A 97 9.70 -15.73 -23.46
N SER A 98 9.55 -16.06 -24.75
CA SER A 98 8.99 -17.36 -25.12
C SER A 98 9.92 -18.43 -24.58
N ARG A 99 9.45 -19.27 -23.65
CA ARG A 99 10.19 -20.49 -23.32
C ARG A 99 10.24 -21.32 -24.59
N ALA A 100 11.43 -21.55 -25.13
CA ALA A 100 11.61 -22.60 -26.11
C ALA A 100 11.23 -23.91 -25.39
N ASN A 101 10.21 -24.59 -25.90
CA ASN A 101 9.82 -25.90 -25.41
C ASN A 101 11.04 -26.81 -25.54
N HIS A 102 11.52 -27.34 -24.42
CA HIS A 102 12.38 -28.52 -24.42
C HIS A 102 11.52 -29.70 -24.90
N VAL A 103 11.78 -30.15 -26.12
CA VAL A 103 11.49 -31.51 -26.59
C VAL A 103 12.82 -32.23 -26.66
#